data_AF-A0A9E1QBH9-F1
#
_entry.id   AF-A0A9E1QBH9-F1
#
_cell.length_a   1.000
_cell.length_b   1.000
_cell.length_c   1.000
_cell.angle_alpha   90.00
_cell.angle_beta   90.00
_cell.angle_gamma   90.00
#
_symmetry.space_group_name_H-M   'P 1'
#
loop_
_entity.id
_entity.type
_entity.pdbx_description
1 polymer ?
#
loop_
_entity_poly.entity_id
_entity_poly.type
_entity_poly.pdbx_seq_one_letter_code
_entity_poly.pdbx_strand_id
1 'polypeptide(L)'
;IQLKKFTTGIYDYSLFSAVFTPIDRNKFPKSLKVSASSQEWCGTMFTQLNLIDNTDYKVEHRSYFENEGDRTTRIKKSFLEDEVFTVLRMNPLLLPIGIIQLIPPANYIQLKHLQLQSFKAITSLTSYDKKEVSGKNLMEYKMEYAQLKRSMSIIFENKAPYKIVGWFETFPSAFDGKLRTTSAILKAQKMLPYWSQNSLKDEHLRKELGLH
;
A
#
# COMPACT_ATOMS: atom_id res chain seq x y z
N ILE A 1 -5.46 -4.43 5.21
CA ILE A 1 -5.66 -3.13 5.88
C ILE A 1 -4.30 -2.60 6.29
N GLN A 2 -4.05 -1.32 6.10
CA GLN A 2 -2.89 -0.58 6.56
C GLN A 2 -3.36 0.73 7.18
N LEU A 3 -2.76 1.11 8.31
CA LEU A 3 -2.95 2.40 8.97
C LEU A 3 -1.57 3.03 9.15
N LYS A 4 -1.42 4.30 8.77
CA LYS A 4 -0.21 5.10 9.00
C LYS A 4 -0.61 6.38 9.73
N LYS A 5 -0.01 6.63 10.89
CA LYS A 5 -0.16 7.89 11.62
C LYS A 5 1.20 8.54 11.79
N PHE A 6 1.30 9.83 11.49
CA PHE A 6 2.54 10.59 11.64
C PHE A 6 2.25 12.08 11.77
N THR A 7 3.14 12.79 12.46
CA THR A 7 3.05 14.23 12.69
C THR A 7 3.79 15.00 11.61
N THR A 8 3.24 16.14 11.20
CA THR A 8 3.86 17.10 10.29
C THR A 8 3.79 18.50 10.91
N GLY A 9 4.82 18.87 11.69
CA GLY A 9 4.79 20.12 12.44
C GLY A 9 3.85 20.03 13.64
N ILE A 10 2.77 20.82 13.64
CA ILE A 10 1.83 20.94 14.79
C ILE A 10 0.56 20.07 14.65
N TYR A 11 0.46 19.24 13.61
CA TYR A 11 -0.74 18.46 13.33
C TYR A 11 -0.39 17.06 12.81
N ASP A 12 -1.36 16.16 12.93
CA ASP A 12 -1.21 14.74 12.58
C ASP A 12 -1.92 14.39 11.27
N TYR A 13 -1.32 13.47 10.54
CA TYR A 13 -1.94 12.73 9.45
C TYR A 13 -2.33 11.34 9.92
N SER A 14 -3.51 10.89 9.49
CA SER A 14 -3.97 9.50 9.61
C SER A 14 -4.40 8.99 8.25
N LEU A 15 -3.61 8.06 7.71
CA LEU A 15 -3.86 7.42 6.41
C LEU A 15 -4.33 6.00 6.62
N PHE A 16 -5.37 5.61 5.89
CA PHE A 16 -5.93 4.27 5.90
C PHE A 16 -5.95 3.71 4.48
N SER A 17 -5.68 2.41 4.34
CA SER A 17 -5.98 1.68 3.11
C SER A 17 -6.45 0.25 3.39
N ALA A 18 -7.39 -0.23 2.58
CA ALA A 18 -7.88 -1.60 2.58
C ALA A 18 -7.98 -2.11 1.15
N VAL A 19 -7.62 -3.38 0.96
CA VAL A 19 -7.58 -4.05 -0.34
C VAL A 19 -8.35 -5.36 -0.22
N PHE A 20 -9.19 -5.64 -1.20
CA PHE A 20 -10.02 -6.83 -1.26
C PHE A 20 -9.57 -7.68 -2.43
N THR A 21 -8.69 -8.63 -2.13
CA THR A 21 -8.05 -9.50 -3.12
C THR A 21 -8.64 -10.90 -3.02
N PRO A 22 -9.22 -11.44 -4.10
CA PRO A 22 -9.71 -12.81 -4.11
C PRO A 22 -8.59 -13.84 -3.95
N ILE A 23 -8.90 -14.94 -3.26
CA ILE A 23 -7.98 -16.08 -3.12
C ILE A 23 -7.86 -16.85 -4.44
N ASP A 24 -8.98 -17.07 -5.14
CA ASP A 24 -8.99 -17.69 -6.47
C ASP A 24 -8.56 -16.68 -7.54
N ARG A 25 -7.25 -16.66 -7.78
CA ARG A 25 -6.60 -15.75 -8.75
C ARG A 25 -6.73 -16.21 -10.19
N ASN A 26 -7.08 -17.47 -10.43
CA ASN A 26 -7.33 -17.96 -11.78
C ASN A 26 -8.66 -17.40 -12.29
N LYS A 27 -9.70 -17.42 -11.43
CA LYS A 27 -11.00 -16.83 -11.75
C LYS A 27 -10.99 -15.30 -11.63
N PHE A 28 -10.31 -14.76 -10.62
CA PHE A 28 -10.25 -13.33 -10.36
C PHE A 28 -8.80 -12.83 -10.32
N PRO A 29 -8.19 -12.51 -11.47
CA PRO A 29 -6.77 -12.18 -11.55
C PRO A 29 -6.40 -10.83 -10.94
N LYS A 30 -7.38 -10.03 -10.49
CA LYS A 30 -7.22 -8.68 -9.93
C LYS A 30 -8.02 -8.51 -8.65
N SER A 31 -7.56 -7.59 -7.82
CA SER A 31 -8.31 -7.15 -6.65
C SER A 31 -9.61 -6.48 -7.05
N LEU A 32 -10.66 -6.77 -6.28
CA LEU A 32 -12.00 -6.29 -6.58
C LEU A 32 -12.20 -4.85 -6.11
N LYS A 33 -11.51 -4.46 -5.04
CA LYS A 33 -11.69 -3.16 -4.41
C LYS A 33 -10.45 -2.69 -3.68
N VAL A 34 -10.20 -1.38 -3.76
CA VAL A 34 -9.33 -0.64 -2.84
C VAL A 34 -10.14 0.50 -2.23
N SER A 35 -10.00 0.70 -0.93
CA SER A 35 -10.57 1.82 -0.20
C SER A 35 -9.46 2.51 0.56
N ALA A 36 -9.32 3.82 0.40
CA ALA A 36 -8.30 4.61 1.05
C ALA A 36 -8.87 5.93 1.55
N SER A 37 -8.36 6.40 2.69
CA SER A 37 -8.74 7.70 3.23
C SER A 37 -7.55 8.35 3.91
N SER A 38 -7.54 9.67 3.88
CA SER A 38 -6.63 10.51 4.65
C SER A 38 -7.44 11.46 5.52
N GLN A 39 -6.99 11.66 6.75
CA GLN A 39 -7.50 12.69 7.65
C GLN A 39 -6.30 13.49 8.16
N GLU A 40 -6.42 14.81 8.10
CA GLU A 40 -5.46 15.75 8.66
C GLU A 40 -6.20 16.99 9.20
N TRP A 41 -5.48 18.05 9.54
CA TRP A 41 -6.04 19.24 10.18
C TRP A 41 -7.06 19.98 9.31
N CYS A 42 -6.81 20.07 8.01
CA CYS A 42 -7.57 20.88 7.08
C CYS A 42 -8.84 20.16 6.57
N GLY A 43 -8.88 18.83 6.62
CA GLY A 43 -10.04 18.06 6.22
C GLY A 43 -9.77 16.55 6.05
N THR A 44 -10.58 15.95 5.18
CA THR A 44 -10.57 14.50 4.92
C THR A 44 -10.68 14.26 3.43
N MET A 45 -9.99 13.22 2.97
CA MET A 45 -10.12 12.72 1.60
C MET A 45 -10.47 11.24 1.62
N PHE A 46 -11.23 10.81 0.63
CA PHE A 46 -11.62 9.43 0.43
C PHE A 46 -11.46 9.07 -1.04
N THR A 47 -10.83 7.92 -1.30
CA THR A 47 -10.74 7.35 -2.64
C THR A 47 -11.08 5.87 -2.59
N GLN A 48 -11.99 5.44 -3.45
CA GLN A 48 -12.37 4.05 -3.62
C GLN A 48 -12.27 3.64 -5.08
N LEU A 49 -11.64 2.51 -5.34
CA LEU A 49 -11.59 1.85 -6.63
C LEU A 49 -12.41 0.57 -6.52
N ASN A 50 -13.39 0.38 -7.40
CA ASN A 50 -14.15 -0.86 -7.52
C ASN A 50 -13.99 -1.43 -8.93
N LEU A 51 -13.54 -2.67 -9.05
CA LEU A 51 -13.43 -3.36 -10.32
C LEU A 51 -14.84 -3.62 -10.87
N ILE A 52 -15.10 -3.13 -12.08
CA ILE A 52 -16.37 -3.30 -12.79
C ILE A 52 -16.14 -4.10 -14.07
N ASP A 53 -17.01 -5.08 -14.31
CA ASP A 53 -17.03 -5.95 -15.50
C ASP A 53 -15.69 -6.60 -15.86
N ASN A 54 -14.76 -6.67 -14.91
CA ASN A 54 -13.38 -7.09 -15.13
C ASN A 54 -12.66 -6.29 -16.25
N THR A 55 -13.05 -5.04 -16.53
CA THR A 55 -12.42 -4.19 -17.57
C THR A 55 -11.82 -2.90 -17.03
N ASP A 56 -12.46 -2.30 -16.03
CA ASP A 56 -12.12 -0.97 -15.51
C ASP A 56 -12.31 -0.92 -14.00
N TYR A 57 -11.67 0.05 -13.35
CA TYR A 57 -12.01 0.46 -12.00
C TYR A 57 -12.90 1.69 -12.06
N LYS A 58 -14.10 1.61 -11.47
CA LYS A 58 -14.88 2.79 -11.09
C LYS A 58 -14.19 3.43 -9.90
N VAL A 59 -13.83 4.70 -10.04
CA VAL A 59 -13.19 5.48 -8.98
C VAL A 59 -14.20 6.47 -8.42
N GLU A 60 -14.34 6.47 -7.10
CA GLU A 60 -15.03 7.52 -6.35
C GLU A 60 -13.99 8.24 -5.51
N HIS A 61 -13.84 9.54 -5.74
CA HIS A 61 -12.92 10.42 -5.03
C HIS A 61 -13.69 11.58 -4.42
N ARG A 62 -13.48 11.82 -3.12
CA ARG A 62 -14.06 12.92 -2.37
C ARG A 62 -12.91 13.62 -1.67
N SER A 63 -12.79 14.93 -1.86
CA SER A 63 -11.68 15.72 -1.34
C SER A 63 -12.20 17.04 -0.80
N TYR A 64 -11.66 17.47 0.33
CA TYR A 64 -11.92 18.79 0.88
C TYR A 64 -11.21 19.90 0.10
N PHE A 65 -10.17 19.57 -0.68
CA PHE A 65 -9.49 20.54 -1.54
C PHE A 65 -10.36 20.91 -2.72
N GLU A 66 -10.72 22.18 -2.85
CA GLU A 66 -11.60 22.70 -3.92
C GLU A 66 -11.14 22.28 -5.33
N ASN A 67 -9.84 22.40 -5.62
CA ASN A 67 -9.28 22.05 -6.94
C ASN A 67 -9.42 20.56 -7.30
N GLU A 68 -9.39 19.68 -6.30
CA GLU A 68 -9.60 18.25 -6.52
C GLU A 68 -11.08 17.94 -6.52
N GLY A 69 -11.76 18.35 -5.45
CA GLY A 69 -13.18 18.22 -5.24
C GLY A 69 -13.69 16.79 -5.37
N ASP A 70 -14.99 16.71 -5.61
CA ASP A 70 -15.71 15.46 -5.72
C ASP A 70 -15.72 14.95 -7.16
N ARG A 71 -15.18 13.75 -7.39
CA ARG A 71 -15.05 13.16 -8.73
C ARG A 71 -15.49 11.71 -8.75
N THR A 72 -16.14 11.32 -9.84
CA THR A 72 -16.36 9.92 -10.20
C THR A 72 -15.80 9.69 -11.59
N THR A 73 -14.84 8.77 -11.70
CA THR A 73 -14.14 8.50 -12.96
C THR A 73 -14.00 6.99 -13.21
N ARG A 74 -13.42 6.64 -14.36
CA ARG A 74 -13.06 5.26 -14.69
C ARG A 74 -11.58 5.21 -15.11
N ILE A 75 -10.88 4.20 -14.63
CA ILE A 75 -9.49 3.92 -15.03
C ILE A 75 -9.45 2.49 -15.57
N LYS A 76 -8.74 2.30 -16.69
CA LYS A 76 -8.55 0.96 -17.26
C LYS A 76 -7.94 0.00 -16.24
N LYS A 77 -8.40 -1.24 -16.22
CA LYS A 77 -7.89 -2.26 -15.30
C LYS A 77 -6.40 -2.47 -15.51
N SER A 78 -5.62 -2.23 -14.45
CA SER A 78 -4.20 -2.57 -14.36
C SER A 78 -3.90 -3.31 -13.06
N PHE A 79 -2.64 -3.61 -12.77
CA PHE A 79 -2.27 -3.99 -11.41
C PHE A 79 -2.43 -2.79 -10.47
N LEU A 80 -2.90 -3.02 -9.24
CA LEU A 80 -2.94 -2.02 -8.18
C LEU A 80 -1.68 -2.21 -7.32
N GLU A 81 -0.92 -1.17 -7.03
CA GLU A 81 0.26 -1.33 -6.15
C GLU A 81 -0.14 -1.87 -4.76
N ASP A 82 -1.27 -1.40 -4.23
CA ASP A 82 -1.79 -1.88 -2.94
C ASP A 82 -2.06 -3.40 -2.95
N GLU A 83 -2.40 -4.00 -4.11
CA GLU A 83 -2.66 -5.44 -4.18
C GLU A 83 -1.40 -6.28 -4.01
N VAL A 84 -0.23 -5.74 -4.35
CA VAL A 84 1.05 -6.45 -4.31
C VAL A 84 1.29 -7.09 -2.94
N PHE A 85 1.00 -6.36 -1.85
CA PHE A 85 1.14 -6.87 -0.48
C PHE A 85 0.31 -8.13 -0.21
N THR A 86 -0.91 -8.17 -0.75
CA THR A 86 -1.81 -9.32 -0.57
C THR A 86 -1.43 -10.48 -1.50
N VAL A 87 -1.06 -10.19 -2.75
CA VAL A 87 -0.62 -11.20 -3.72
C VAL A 87 0.63 -11.90 -3.21
N LEU A 88 1.60 -11.12 -2.73
CA LEU A 88 2.86 -11.61 -2.19
C LEU A 88 2.66 -12.59 -1.04
N ARG A 89 1.76 -12.28 -0.11
CA ARG A 89 1.42 -13.18 1.01
C ARG A 89 0.71 -14.46 0.58
N MET A 90 0.02 -14.45 -0.56
CA MET A 90 -0.61 -15.64 -1.13
C MET A 90 0.40 -16.49 -1.90
N ASN A 91 1.00 -15.91 -2.94
CA ASN A 91 2.01 -16.54 -3.77
C ASN A 91 2.77 -15.44 -4.56
N PRO A 92 4.06 -15.19 -4.26
CA PRO A 92 4.88 -14.21 -4.96
C PRO A 92 5.02 -14.46 -6.46
N LEU A 93 4.86 -15.71 -6.93
CA LEU A 93 4.94 -16.05 -8.35
C LEU A 93 3.76 -15.52 -9.18
N LEU A 94 2.68 -15.06 -8.53
CA LEU A 94 1.56 -14.40 -9.19
C LEU A 94 1.82 -12.91 -9.47
N LEU A 95 2.93 -12.37 -8.96
CA LEU A 95 3.32 -10.99 -9.24
C LEU A 95 3.99 -10.91 -10.60
N PRO A 96 3.65 -9.90 -11.41
CA PRO A 96 4.29 -9.68 -12.69
C PRO A 96 5.75 -9.22 -12.49
N ILE A 97 6.60 -9.54 -13.46
CA ILE A 97 8.00 -9.11 -13.55
C ILE A 97 8.19 -8.40 -14.90
N GLY A 98 9.04 -7.38 -14.93
CA GLY A 98 9.32 -6.58 -16.12
C GLY A 98 8.48 -5.31 -16.17
N ILE A 99 8.23 -4.83 -17.39
CA ILE A 99 7.52 -3.57 -17.64
C ILE A 99 6.01 -3.79 -17.56
N ILE A 100 5.35 -3.06 -16.66
CA ILE A 100 3.90 -3.14 -16.47
C ILE A 100 3.26 -1.77 -16.23
N GLN A 101 1.92 -1.73 -16.26
CA GLN A 101 1.13 -0.61 -15.78
C GLN A 101 0.64 -0.89 -14.36
N LEU A 102 0.91 0.05 -13.44
CA LEU A 102 0.46 0.01 -12.06
C LEU A 102 -0.35 1.27 -11.73
N ILE A 103 -1.43 1.13 -10.97
CA ILE A 103 -2.07 2.27 -10.29
C ILE A 103 -1.41 2.39 -8.92
N PRO A 104 -0.69 3.49 -8.62
CA PRO A 104 -0.08 3.73 -7.31
C PRO A 104 -1.12 3.78 -6.20
N PRO A 105 -0.70 3.65 -4.92
CA PRO A 105 -1.62 3.71 -3.80
C PRO A 105 -2.36 5.05 -3.78
N ALA A 106 -3.67 5.00 -3.53
CA ALA A 106 -4.49 6.22 -3.50
C ALA A 106 -3.94 7.24 -2.48
N ASN A 107 -3.47 6.78 -1.30
CA ASN A 107 -2.85 7.67 -0.31
C ASN A 107 -1.60 8.38 -0.85
N TYR A 108 -0.79 7.75 -1.70
CA TYR A 108 0.37 8.40 -2.31
C TYR A 108 -0.07 9.48 -3.31
N ILE A 109 -1.06 9.16 -4.15
CA ILE A 109 -1.63 10.10 -5.13
C ILE A 109 -2.20 11.33 -4.43
N GLN A 110 -2.97 11.12 -3.35
CA GLN A 110 -3.56 12.19 -2.53
C GLN A 110 -2.49 13.08 -1.90
N LEU A 111 -1.50 12.50 -1.19
CA LEU A 111 -0.41 13.26 -0.56
C LEU A 111 0.45 14.07 -1.55
N LYS A 112 0.43 13.70 -2.83
CA LYS A 112 1.20 14.34 -3.88
C LYS A 112 0.35 15.20 -4.82
N HIS A 113 -0.97 15.30 -4.58
CA HIS A 113 -1.91 16.00 -5.43
C HIS A 113 -1.78 15.59 -6.91
N LEU A 114 -1.55 14.30 -7.16
CA LEU A 114 -1.40 13.76 -8.50
C LEU A 114 -2.76 13.36 -9.07
N GLN A 115 -2.85 13.32 -10.40
CA GLN A 115 -4.00 12.69 -11.04
C GLN A 115 -3.95 11.17 -10.79
N LEU A 116 -5.08 10.61 -10.33
CA LEU A 116 -5.22 9.16 -10.20
C LEU A 116 -5.30 8.51 -11.58
N GLN A 117 -4.26 7.77 -11.95
CA GLN A 117 -4.13 7.06 -13.21
C GLN A 117 -3.15 5.89 -13.08
N SER A 118 -3.03 5.08 -14.13
CA SER A 118 -1.97 4.08 -14.25
C SER A 118 -0.65 4.70 -14.70
N PHE A 119 0.45 4.27 -14.11
CA PHE A 119 1.80 4.66 -14.48
C PHE A 119 2.61 3.43 -14.88
N LYS A 120 3.50 3.62 -15.87
CA LYS A 120 4.46 2.60 -16.27
C LYS A 120 5.48 2.39 -15.15
N ALA A 121 5.70 1.13 -14.78
CA ALA A 121 6.68 0.73 -13.80
C ALA A 121 7.52 -0.45 -14.30
N ILE A 122 8.74 -0.57 -13.78
CA ILE A 122 9.59 -1.75 -13.95
C ILE A 122 9.54 -2.53 -12.64
N THR A 123 9.29 -3.83 -12.72
CA THR A 123 9.18 -4.72 -11.56
C THR A 123 10.19 -5.84 -11.61
N SER A 124 10.73 -6.21 -10.46
CA SER A 124 11.71 -7.29 -10.33
C SER A 124 11.49 -8.09 -9.05
N LEU A 125 11.94 -9.35 -9.08
CA LEU A 125 11.96 -10.25 -7.93
C LEU A 125 13.37 -10.82 -7.79
N THR A 126 14.06 -10.50 -6.69
CA THR A 126 15.47 -10.86 -6.47
C THR A 126 15.71 -11.33 -5.03
N SER A 127 16.83 -12.00 -4.75
CA SER A 127 17.24 -12.27 -3.36
C SER A 127 17.57 -10.96 -2.63
N TYR A 128 17.43 -10.96 -1.31
CA TYR A 128 17.74 -9.83 -0.46
C TYR A 128 18.68 -10.25 0.67
N ASP A 129 19.92 -9.78 0.62
CA ASP A 129 20.98 -10.18 1.57
C ASP A 129 21.48 -9.01 2.45
N LYS A 130 20.76 -7.89 2.43
CA LYS A 130 21.16 -6.70 3.19
C LYS A 130 20.72 -6.78 4.66
N LYS A 131 21.40 -6.00 5.53
CA LYS A 131 21.27 -6.10 6.99
C LYS A 131 20.16 -5.21 7.59
N GLU A 132 19.49 -4.39 6.79
CA GLU A 132 18.47 -3.45 7.27
C GLU A 132 17.22 -4.16 7.82
N VAL A 133 16.94 -5.39 7.38
CA VAL A 133 15.84 -6.22 7.88
C VAL A 133 16.32 -7.61 8.25
N SER A 134 15.69 -8.20 9.26
CA SER A 134 15.98 -9.57 9.71
C SER A 134 14.91 -10.53 9.25
N GLY A 135 15.32 -11.73 8.82
CA GLY A 135 14.43 -12.82 8.44
C GLY A 135 15.20 -13.96 7.77
N LYS A 136 14.49 -14.97 7.28
CA LYS A 136 15.09 -16.17 6.66
C LYS A 136 14.85 -16.16 5.15
N ASN A 137 15.89 -16.45 4.37
CA ASN A 137 15.84 -16.58 2.90
C ASN A 137 15.03 -15.44 2.26
N LEU A 138 15.49 -14.21 2.47
CA LEU A 138 14.74 -13.02 2.11
C LEU A 138 14.76 -12.78 0.60
N MET A 139 13.63 -12.29 0.10
CA MET A 139 13.42 -11.86 -1.28
C MET A 139 12.94 -10.41 -1.29
N GLU A 140 13.24 -9.70 -2.36
CA GLU A 140 12.78 -8.34 -2.64
C GLU A 140 11.89 -8.35 -3.88
N TYR A 141 10.66 -7.85 -3.73
CA TYR A 141 9.86 -7.42 -4.87
C TYR A 141 9.96 -5.90 -4.99
N LYS A 142 10.54 -5.42 -6.09
CA LYS A 142 10.80 -4.00 -6.33
C LYS A 142 9.94 -3.47 -7.46
N MET A 143 9.44 -2.25 -7.30
CA MET A 143 8.67 -1.50 -8.29
C MET A 143 9.32 -0.13 -8.49
N GLU A 144 9.64 0.22 -9.74
CA GLU A 144 10.31 1.48 -10.09
C GLU A 144 9.49 2.30 -11.08
N TYR A 145 9.12 3.51 -10.67
CA TYR A 145 8.32 4.47 -11.43
C TYR A 145 9.21 5.62 -11.89
N ALA A 146 9.73 5.53 -13.12
CA ALA A 146 10.61 6.58 -13.68
C ALA A 146 9.92 7.96 -13.73
N GLN A 147 8.66 8.00 -14.17
CA GLN A 147 7.87 9.25 -14.28
C GLN A 147 7.66 9.94 -12.92
N LEU A 148 7.57 9.16 -11.84
CA LEU A 148 7.32 9.67 -10.49
C LEU A 148 8.63 9.87 -9.68
N LYS A 149 9.78 9.49 -10.25
CA LYS A 149 11.07 9.38 -9.55
C LYS A 149 10.92 8.61 -8.22
N ARG A 150 10.14 7.53 -8.25
CA ARG A 150 9.74 6.75 -7.07
C ARG A 150 10.11 5.29 -7.22
N SER A 151 10.53 4.68 -6.12
CA SER A 151 10.68 3.22 -6.02
C SER A 151 10.04 2.69 -4.75
N MET A 152 9.59 1.45 -4.81
CA MET A 152 9.00 0.72 -3.68
C MET A 152 9.57 -0.70 -3.66
N SER A 153 10.25 -1.04 -2.56
CA SER A 153 10.83 -2.35 -2.30
C SER A 153 10.08 -3.03 -1.16
N ILE A 154 9.58 -4.24 -1.38
CA ILE A 154 8.90 -5.04 -0.36
C ILE A 154 9.75 -6.28 -0.08
N ILE A 155 10.17 -6.44 1.17
CA ILE A 155 11.06 -7.54 1.60
C ILE A 155 10.27 -8.58 2.36
N PHE A 156 10.46 -9.84 2.00
CA PHE A 156 9.69 -10.96 2.55
C PHE A 156 10.47 -12.27 2.61
N GLU A 157 10.03 -13.19 3.45
CA GLU A 157 10.61 -14.54 3.55
C GLU A 157 10.14 -15.42 2.39
N ASN A 158 11.06 -16.14 1.73
CA ASN A 158 10.75 -17.07 0.63
C ASN A 158 10.16 -18.40 1.12
N LYS A 159 9.17 -18.36 2.01
CA LYS A 159 8.45 -19.51 2.52
C LYS A 159 7.05 -19.07 2.97
N ALA A 160 6.02 -19.82 2.57
CA ALA A 160 4.64 -19.59 3.02
C ALA A 160 4.60 -19.46 4.56
N PRO A 161 3.94 -18.42 5.12
CA PRO A 161 2.99 -17.51 4.48
C PRO A 161 3.61 -16.23 3.85
N TYR A 162 4.83 -16.31 3.35
CA TYR A 162 5.58 -15.23 2.69
C TYR A 162 5.57 -13.95 3.52
N LYS A 163 6.04 -14.10 4.75
CA LYS A 163 6.00 -13.06 5.77
C LYS A 163 6.75 -11.83 5.28
N ILE A 164 6.05 -10.71 5.17
CA ILE A 164 6.65 -9.41 4.86
C ILE A 164 7.37 -8.91 6.11
N VAL A 165 8.68 -8.72 6.01
CA VAL A 165 9.55 -8.29 7.11
C VAL A 165 9.85 -6.80 7.08
N GLY A 166 9.67 -6.16 5.93
CA GLY A 166 9.76 -4.71 5.80
C GLY A 166 9.49 -4.21 4.39
N TRP A 167 9.44 -2.90 4.23
CA TRP A 167 9.40 -2.24 2.94
C TRP A 167 10.09 -0.88 3.00
N PHE A 168 10.55 -0.43 1.83
CA PHE A 168 11.26 0.82 1.63
C PHE A 168 10.65 1.56 0.46
N GLU A 169 10.30 2.82 0.68
CA GLU A 169 9.70 3.68 -0.35
C GLU A 169 10.55 4.93 -0.54
N THR A 170 11.17 5.09 -1.71
CA THR A 170 11.97 6.28 -2.04
C THR A 170 11.20 7.16 -3.01
N PHE A 171 11.09 8.45 -2.70
CA PHE A 171 10.37 9.43 -3.53
C PHE A 171 10.88 10.86 -3.29
N PRO A 172 10.68 11.79 -4.25
CA PRO A 172 10.99 13.19 -4.05
C PRO A 172 10.06 13.79 -2.98
N SER A 173 10.64 14.46 -1.98
CA SER A 173 9.86 15.15 -0.95
C SER A 173 8.99 16.25 -1.54
N ALA A 174 7.81 16.46 -0.96
CA ALA A 174 6.90 17.53 -1.38
C ALA A 174 7.46 18.93 -1.08
N PHE A 175 8.39 19.05 -0.10
CA PHE A 175 8.89 20.33 0.37
C PHE A 175 10.07 20.87 -0.45
N ASP A 176 11.02 20.02 -0.82
CA ASP A 176 12.30 20.44 -1.44
C ASP A 176 12.70 19.58 -2.66
N GLY A 177 11.86 18.62 -3.06
CA GLY A 177 12.13 17.72 -4.17
C GLY A 177 13.28 16.71 -3.95
N LYS A 178 13.99 16.75 -2.82
CA LYS A 178 15.09 15.81 -2.52
C LYS A 178 14.51 14.42 -2.31
N LEU A 179 15.22 13.41 -2.85
CA LEU A 179 14.88 12.02 -2.62
C LEU A 179 15.03 11.69 -1.13
N ARG A 180 13.97 11.14 -0.55
CA ARG A 180 13.94 10.60 0.80
C ARG A 180 13.37 9.20 0.77
N THR A 181 13.79 8.38 1.73
CA THR A 181 13.31 7.00 1.87
C THR A 181 12.54 6.85 3.16
N THR A 182 11.31 6.35 3.05
CA THR A 182 10.54 5.84 4.18
C THR A 182 10.87 4.36 4.36
N SER A 183 11.20 3.96 5.58
CA SER A 183 11.51 2.58 5.94
C SER A 183 10.51 2.08 6.97
N ALA A 184 9.88 0.93 6.70
CA ALA A 184 9.02 0.26 7.64
C ALA A 184 9.53 -1.16 7.88
N ILE A 185 9.86 -1.46 9.14
CA ILE A 185 10.42 -2.75 9.56
C ILE A 185 9.44 -3.39 10.53
N LEU A 186 9.16 -4.68 10.34
CA LEU A 186 8.24 -5.42 11.18
C LEU A 186 8.81 -5.56 12.61
N LYS A 187 8.08 -5.01 13.59
CA LYS A 187 8.43 -5.14 15.01
C LYS A 187 7.80 -6.38 15.66
N ALA A 188 6.51 -6.58 15.42
CA ALA A 188 5.73 -7.67 16.01
C ALA A 188 4.63 -8.13 15.05
N GLN A 189 4.23 -9.39 15.16
CA GLN A 189 3.10 -9.98 14.43
C GLN A 189 2.44 -11.03 15.32
N LYS A 190 1.10 -10.99 15.39
CA LYS A 190 0.30 -12.04 16.03
C LYS A 190 -0.89 -12.41 15.15
N MET A 191 -1.27 -13.68 15.18
CA MET A 191 -2.52 -14.18 14.62
C MET A 191 -3.51 -14.34 15.77
N LEU A 192 -4.57 -13.54 15.78
CA LEU A 192 -5.49 -13.43 16.91
C LEU A 192 -6.95 -13.40 16.43
N PRO A 193 -7.90 -13.90 17.24
CA PRO A 193 -9.33 -13.75 16.98
C PRO A 193 -9.79 -12.32 17.29
N TYR A 194 -9.26 -11.33 16.56
CA TYR A 194 -9.29 -9.91 16.95
C TYR A 194 -10.70 -9.36 17.19
N TRP A 195 -11.72 -9.85 16.49
CA TRP A 195 -13.12 -9.45 16.69
C TRP A 195 -13.65 -9.76 18.10
N SER A 196 -13.10 -10.78 18.74
CA SER A 196 -13.44 -11.16 20.13
C SER A 196 -12.58 -10.44 21.17
N GLN A 197 -11.61 -9.62 20.76
CA GLN A 197 -10.60 -8.98 21.61
C GLN A 197 -10.79 -7.45 21.63
N ASN A 198 -11.98 -7.00 22.00
CA ASN A 198 -12.39 -5.59 21.98
C ASN A 198 -12.76 -5.05 23.37
N SER A 199 -12.33 -5.72 24.44
CA SER A 199 -12.64 -5.38 25.82
C SER A 199 -11.40 -4.90 26.60
N LEU A 200 -11.59 -4.31 27.79
CA LEU A 200 -10.48 -3.75 28.59
C LEU A 200 -9.42 -4.79 28.98
N LYS A 201 -9.79 -6.06 29.23
CA LYS A 201 -8.83 -7.14 29.52
C LYS A 201 -7.84 -7.40 28.38
N ASP A 202 -8.19 -7.00 27.15
CA ASP A 202 -7.39 -7.22 25.95
C ASP A 202 -6.33 -6.12 25.74
N GLU A 203 -6.29 -5.08 26.58
CA GLU A 203 -5.38 -3.94 26.46
C GLU A 203 -3.90 -4.35 26.42
N HIS A 204 -3.54 -5.41 27.15
CA HIS A 204 -2.17 -5.94 27.17
C HIS A 204 -1.64 -6.30 25.77
N LEU A 205 -2.53 -6.68 24.84
CA LEU A 205 -2.17 -7.01 23.45
C LEU A 205 -1.61 -5.81 22.69
N ARG A 206 -2.03 -4.57 23.03
CA ARG A 206 -1.49 -3.34 22.43
C ARG A 206 0.00 -3.22 22.71
N LYS A 207 0.39 -3.41 23.97
CA LYS A 207 1.79 -3.36 24.41
C LYS A 207 2.65 -4.42 23.70
N GLU A 208 2.14 -5.64 23.57
CA GLU A 208 2.84 -6.72 22.86
C GLU A 208 3.01 -6.45 21.36
N LEU A 209 2.07 -5.72 20.76
CA LEU A 209 2.12 -5.31 19.35
C LEU A 209 2.83 -3.97 19.13
N GLY A 210 3.27 -3.29 20.20
CA GLY A 210 3.89 -1.96 20.14
C GLY A 210 2.93 -0.86 19.71
N LEU A 211 1.63 -1.02 19.99
CA LEU A 211 0.60 -0.01 19.82
C LEU A 211 0.46 0.76 21.14
N HIS A 212 0.47 2.09 21.08
CA HIS A 212 0.29 2.99 22.23
C HIS A 212 -1.13 3.55 22.23
#